data_AF-A0A7V0UHM7-F1
#
_entry.id   AF-A0A7V0UHM7-F1
#
_cell.length_a   1.000
_cell.length_b   1.000
_cell.length_c   1.000
_cell.angle_alpha   90.00
_cell.angle_beta   90.00
_cell.angle_gamma   90.00
#
_symmetry.space_group_name_H-M   'P 1'
#
loop_
_entity.id
_entity.type
_entity.pdbx_description
1 polymer ?
#
loop_
_entity_poly.entity_id
_entity_poly.type
_entity_poly.pdbx_seq_one_letter_code
_entity_poly.pdbx_strand_id
1 'polypeptide(L)'
;MKTPKNVYRRFVEFEERAAAIYLRLASQFSRDPKLSSFWLDMAMHEKQHAGLLQFCLGEGLFASDLPDSAGIQKVASLFKRLEKRAADPKLTADEAFLLAVELETSELNYIYCYLTTTLHTSMYLLRRKIATSLPNHIDELLATARKFGVRNDAMKELNRLKERCSPNGRERA
;
A
#
# COMPACT_ATOMS: atom_id res chain seq x y z
N MET A 1 21.03 13.46 9.55
CA MET A 1 20.26 14.58 8.97
C MET A 1 19.14 14.05 8.09
N LYS A 2 17.91 14.55 8.29
CA LYS A 2 16.73 14.28 7.45
C LYS A 2 16.93 14.98 6.12
N THR A 3 17.29 14.25 5.07
CA THR A 3 17.30 14.78 3.70
C THR A 3 16.10 14.21 2.95
N PRO A 4 15.47 14.96 2.03
CA PRO A 4 14.40 14.45 1.18
C PRO A 4 14.76 13.14 0.48
N LYS A 5 16.02 13.02 0.02
CA LYS A 5 16.59 11.79 -0.55
C LYS A 5 16.46 10.59 0.39
N ASN A 6 16.77 10.76 1.67
CA ASN A 6 16.66 9.67 2.64
C ASN A 6 15.20 9.28 2.90
N VAL A 7 14.27 10.24 2.91
CA VAL A 7 12.84 9.95 3.06
C VAL A 7 12.31 9.17 1.86
N TYR A 8 12.64 9.59 0.64
CA TYR A 8 12.21 8.87 -0.57
C TYR A 8 12.80 7.47 -0.66
N ARG A 9 14.07 7.27 -0.25
CA ARG A 9 14.64 5.90 -0.14
C ARG A 9 13.82 5.03 0.80
N ARG A 10 13.36 5.57 1.92
CA ARG A 10 12.49 4.84 2.86
C ARG A 10 11.13 4.51 2.25
N PHE A 11 10.55 5.42 1.47
CA PHE A 11 9.30 5.14 0.75
C PHE A 11 9.48 4.03 -0.28
N VAL A 12 10.56 4.08 -1.08
CA VAL A 12 10.91 2.96 -1.99
C VAL A 12 11.02 1.65 -1.20
N GLU A 13 11.73 1.65 -0.08
CA GLU A 13 11.83 0.46 0.78
C GLU A 13 10.47 -0.03 1.29
N PHE A 14 9.51 0.85 1.58
CA PHE A 14 8.18 0.46 2.02
C PHE A 14 7.36 -0.20 0.90
N GLU A 15 7.30 0.40 -0.28
CA GLU A 15 6.64 -0.19 -1.46
C GLU A 15 7.24 -1.57 -1.81
N GLU A 16 8.56 -1.69 -1.75
CA GLU A 16 9.27 -2.95 -2.00
C GLU A 16 8.90 -4.03 -0.97
N ARG A 17 8.68 -3.64 0.28
CA ARG A 17 8.23 -4.54 1.35
C ARG A 17 6.75 -4.91 1.21
N ALA A 18 5.92 -3.98 0.75
CA ALA A 18 4.51 -4.23 0.43
C ALA A 18 4.41 -5.26 -0.70
N ALA A 19 5.17 -5.07 -1.78
CA ALA A 19 5.28 -6.05 -2.85
C ALA A 19 5.71 -7.43 -2.33
N ALA A 20 6.70 -7.50 -1.43
CA ALA A 20 7.16 -8.76 -0.85
C ALA A 20 6.09 -9.45 0.02
N ILE A 21 5.27 -8.69 0.75
CA ILE A 21 4.10 -9.23 1.47
C ILE A 21 3.14 -9.85 0.46
N TYR A 22 2.77 -9.14 -0.60
CA TYR A 22 1.83 -9.65 -1.60
C TYR A 22 2.36 -10.87 -2.36
N LEU A 23 3.64 -10.89 -2.76
CA LEU A 23 4.27 -12.08 -3.35
C LEU A 23 4.22 -13.30 -2.42
N ARG A 24 4.37 -13.08 -1.11
CA ARG A 24 4.25 -14.16 -0.13
C ARG A 24 2.83 -14.68 -0.05
N LEU A 25 1.83 -13.79 -0.02
CA LEU A 25 0.42 -14.19 -0.05
C LEU A 25 0.12 -14.98 -1.32
N ALA A 26 0.61 -14.54 -2.49
CA ALA A 26 0.48 -15.29 -3.73
C ALA A 26 1.02 -16.72 -3.61
N SER A 27 2.22 -16.88 -3.06
CA SER A 27 2.82 -18.20 -2.83
C SER A 27 1.99 -19.08 -1.87
N GLN A 28 1.50 -18.51 -0.77
CA GLN A 28 0.68 -19.23 0.22
C GLN A 28 -0.66 -19.69 -0.35
N PHE A 29 -1.29 -18.86 -1.17
CA PHE A 29 -2.58 -19.17 -1.82
C PHE A 29 -2.41 -19.81 -3.21
N SER A 30 -1.23 -20.35 -3.54
CA SER A 30 -0.93 -20.96 -4.86
C SER A 30 -1.88 -22.10 -5.27
N ARG A 31 -2.57 -22.74 -4.32
CA ARG A 31 -3.60 -23.76 -4.59
C ARG A 31 -4.88 -23.19 -5.20
N ASP A 32 -5.12 -21.89 -5.04
CA ASP A 32 -6.16 -21.15 -5.73
C ASP A 32 -5.52 -20.19 -6.75
N PRO A 33 -5.43 -20.57 -8.04
CA PRO A 33 -4.72 -19.78 -9.04
C PRO A 33 -5.28 -18.36 -9.21
N LYS A 34 -6.58 -18.15 -8.98
CA LYS A 34 -7.20 -16.84 -9.12
C LYS A 34 -6.81 -15.94 -7.95
N LEU A 35 -6.84 -16.47 -6.73
CA LEU A 35 -6.43 -15.72 -5.55
C LEU A 35 -4.92 -15.43 -5.56
N SER A 36 -4.12 -16.43 -5.97
CA SER A 36 -2.69 -16.26 -6.17
C SER A 36 -2.36 -15.19 -7.22
N SER A 37 -3.06 -15.19 -8.36
CA SER A 37 -2.87 -14.17 -9.41
C SER A 37 -3.21 -12.78 -8.91
N PHE A 38 -4.32 -12.63 -8.16
CA PHE A 38 -4.69 -11.36 -7.57
C PHE A 38 -3.58 -10.79 -6.68
N TRP A 39 -3.00 -11.60 -5.80
CA TRP A 39 -1.89 -11.15 -4.97
C TRP A 39 -0.62 -10.85 -5.77
N LEU A 40 -0.37 -11.54 -6.89
CA LEU A 40 0.73 -11.19 -7.80
C LEU A 40 0.49 -9.82 -8.44
N ASP A 41 -0.74 -9.53 -8.88
CA ASP A 41 -1.09 -8.25 -9.50
C ASP A 41 -0.90 -7.10 -8.50
N MET A 42 -1.37 -7.27 -7.26
CA MET A 42 -1.13 -6.33 -6.15
C MET A 42 0.38 -6.09 -5.93
N ALA A 43 1.18 -7.16 -5.89
CA ALA A 43 2.63 -7.02 -5.76
C ALA A 43 3.26 -6.22 -6.91
N MET A 44 2.75 -6.40 -8.13
CA MET A 44 3.23 -5.68 -9.30
C MET A 44 2.85 -4.20 -9.26
N HIS A 45 1.68 -3.84 -8.73
CA HIS A 45 1.32 -2.45 -8.51
C HIS A 45 2.30 -1.77 -7.54
N GLU A 46 2.67 -2.41 -6.42
CA GLU A 46 3.65 -1.84 -5.49
C GLU A 46 5.05 -1.69 -6.10
N LYS A 47 5.46 -2.63 -6.97
CA LYS A 47 6.71 -2.46 -7.73
C LYS A 47 6.65 -1.25 -8.66
N GLN A 48 5.49 -0.95 -9.25
CA GLN A 48 5.32 0.25 -10.06
C GLN A 48 5.40 1.52 -9.22
N HIS A 49 4.84 1.51 -8.00
CA HIS A 49 4.97 2.61 -7.03
C HIS A 49 6.42 2.83 -6.61
N ALA A 50 7.14 1.76 -6.26
CA ALA A 50 8.57 1.81 -5.97
C ALA A 50 9.36 2.41 -7.14
N GLY A 51 9.09 1.99 -8.37
CA GLY A 51 9.73 2.53 -9.58
C GLY A 51 9.43 4.00 -9.84
N LEU A 52 8.23 4.49 -9.50
CA LEU A 52 7.89 5.91 -9.57
C LEU A 52 8.66 6.73 -8.53
N LEU A 53 8.77 6.24 -7.31
CA LEU A 53 9.54 6.87 -6.23
C LEU A 53 11.04 6.89 -6.53
N GLN A 54 11.59 5.80 -7.10
CA GLN A 54 12.98 5.74 -7.54
C GLN A 54 13.27 6.77 -8.64
N PHE A 55 12.36 6.92 -9.60
CA PHE A 55 12.47 7.97 -10.61
C PHE A 55 12.49 9.37 -9.97
N CYS A 56 11.57 9.66 -9.05
CA CYS A 56 11.54 10.93 -8.34
C CYS A 56 12.84 11.18 -7.56
N LEU A 57 13.41 10.14 -6.94
CA LEU A 57 14.68 10.20 -6.24
C LEU A 57 15.85 10.54 -7.18
N GLY A 58 15.88 9.94 -8.38
CA GLY A 58 16.90 10.18 -9.41
C GLY A 58 16.84 11.60 -9.98
N GLU A 59 15.63 12.08 -10.25
CA GLU A 59 15.37 13.42 -10.81
C GLU A 59 15.37 14.54 -9.76
N GLY A 60 15.53 14.22 -8.47
CA GLY A 60 15.50 15.20 -7.39
C GLY A 60 14.13 15.83 -7.15
N LEU A 61 13.05 15.13 -7.52
CA LEU A 61 11.67 15.59 -7.43
C LEU A 61 11.10 15.21 -6.08
N PHE A 62 11.21 16.12 -5.12
CA PHE A 62 10.75 15.91 -3.74
C PHE A 62 9.53 16.74 -3.42
N ALA A 63 8.62 16.17 -2.63
CA ALA A 63 7.55 16.92 -2.01
C ALA A 63 8.11 17.99 -1.05
N SER A 64 7.40 19.11 -0.96
CA SER A 64 7.75 20.22 -0.07
C SER A 64 7.50 19.89 1.40
N ASP A 65 6.48 19.09 1.67
CA ASP A 65 6.19 18.54 2.99
C ASP A 65 6.59 17.06 3.01
N LEU A 66 7.30 16.65 4.05
CA LEU A 66 7.76 15.27 4.20
C LEU A 66 7.61 14.84 5.65
N PRO A 67 7.17 13.59 5.91
CA PRO A 67 6.99 13.11 7.26
C PRO A 67 8.31 13.19 8.05
N ASP A 68 8.19 13.45 9.33
CA ASP A 68 9.33 13.41 10.24
C ASP A 68 9.83 11.98 10.51
N SER A 69 10.91 11.88 11.26
CA SER A 69 11.51 10.58 11.59
C SER A 69 10.56 9.70 12.42
N ALA A 70 9.69 10.31 13.24
CA ALA A 70 8.71 9.57 14.03
C ALA A 70 7.65 8.91 13.14
N GLY A 71 7.13 9.64 12.13
CA GLY A 71 6.21 9.12 11.14
C GLY A 71 6.81 7.95 10.33
N ILE A 72 8.05 8.11 9.85
CA ILE A 72 8.77 7.04 9.13
C ILE A 72 8.96 5.81 10.04
N GLN A 73 9.32 6.01 11.31
CA GLN A 73 9.54 4.91 12.25
C GLN A 73 8.23 4.18 12.59
N LYS A 74 7.12 4.90 12.67
CA LYS A 74 5.78 4.32 12.88
C LYS A 74 5.41 3.38 11.73
N VAL A 75 5.59 3.82 10.49
CA VAL A 75 5.37 3.01 9.28
C VAL A 75 6.31 1.80 9.26
N ALA A 76 7.60 2.00 9.52
CA ALA A 76 8.57 0.90 9.57
C ALA A 76 8.19 -0.19 10.58
N SER A 77 7.65 0.22 11.74
CA SER A 77 7.19 -0.69 12.80
C SER A 77 5.91 -1.42 12.42
N LEU A 78 4.99 -0.76 11.71
CA LEU A 78 3.81 -1.40 11.14
C LEU A 78 4.21 -2.52 10.16
N PHE A 79 5.08 -2.23 9.20
CA PHE A 79 5.53 -3.23 8.23
C PHE A 79 6.15 -4.46 8.91
N LYS A 80 6.99 -4.27 9.94
CA LYS A 80 7.55 -5.42 10.69
C LYS A 80 6.46 -6.34 11.25
N ARG A 81 5.34 -5.75 11.70
CA ARG A 81 4.19 -6.48 12.23
C ARG A 81 3.42 -7.21 11.13
N LEU A 82 3.19 -6.54 10.00
CA LEU A 82 2.49 -7.10 8.85
C LEU A 82 3.29 -8.23 8.19
N GLU A 83 4.60 -8.04 7.98
CA GLU A 83 5.49 -9.08 7.46
C GLU A 83 5.49 -10.33 8.33
N LYS A 84 5.50 -10.17 9.66
CA LYS A 84 5.42 -11.30 10.59
C LYS A 84 4.09 -12.06 10.46
N ARG A 85 2.97 -11.34 10.32
CA ARG A 85 1.65 -11.97 10.11
C ARG A 85 1.56 -12.66 8.75
N ALA A 86 2.05 -12.03 7.70
CA ALA A 86 2.10 -12.60 6.35
C ALA A 86 3.00 -13.84 6.29
N ALA A 87 3.98 -13.97 7.19
CA ALA A 87 4.82 -15.16 7.29
C ALA A 87 4.15 -16.36 7.96
N ASP A 88 2.97 -16.20 8.57
CA ASP A 88 2.27 -17.31 9.22
C ASP A 88 1.72 -18.29 8.15
N PRO A 89 2.14 -19.56 8.15
CA PRO A 89 1.63 -20.56 7.19
C PRO A 89 0.16 -20.93 7.41
N LYS A 90 -0.44 -20.55 8.54
CA LYS A 90 -1.85 -20.79 8.86
C LYS A 90 -2.75 -19.60 8.53
N LEU A 91 -2.19 -18.53 7.95
CA LEU A 91 -2.94 -17.34 7.55
C LEU A 91 -4.09 -17.72 6.62
N THR A 92 -5.31 -17.38 7.03
CA THR A 92 -6.51 -17.60 6.23
C THR A 92 -6.69 -16.50 5.19
N ALA A 93 -7.52 -16.76 4.17
CA ALA A 93 -7.84 -15.74 3.15
C ALA A 93 -8.43 -14.47 3.79
N ASP A 94 -9.34 -14.61 4.76
CA ASP A 94 -9.91 -13.47 5.49
C ASP A 94 -8.83 -12.62 6.18
N GLU A 95 -7.90 -13.28 6.87
CA GLU A 95 -6.81 -12.60 7.57
C GLU A 95 -5.84 -11.95 6.59
N ALA A 96 -5.62 -12.55 5.42
CA ALA A 96 -4.82 -11.97 4.35
C ALA A 96 -5.46 -10.69 3.78
N PHE A 97 -6.77 -10.69 3.50
CA PHE A 97 -7.48 -9.48 3.08
C PHE A 97 -7.47 -8.39 4.16
N LEU A 98 -7.64 -8.75 5.44
CA LEU A 98 -7.56 -7.80 6.56
C LEU A 98 -6.15 -7.21 6.69
N LEU A 99 -5.13 -8.03 6.54
CA LEU A 99 -3.74 -7.60 6.54
C LEU A 99 -3.47 -6.63 5.38
N ALA A 100 -3.92 -6.97 4.17
CA ALA A 100 -3.76 -6.14 2.98
C ALA A 100 -4.48 -4.78 3.13
N VAL A 101 -5.72 -4.75 3.61
CA VAL A 101 -6.40 -3.47 3.87
C VAL A 101 -5.67 -2.65 4.95
N GLU A 102 -5.13 -3.28 6.00
CA GLU A 102 -4.30 -2.57 6.98
C GLU A 102 -3.02 -1.99 6.35
N LEU A 103 -2.40 -2.71 5.43
CA LEU A 103 -1.24 -2.24 4.65
C LEU A 103 -1.61 -1.00 3.82
N GLU A 104 -2.62 -1.13 2.95
CA GLU A 104 -3.05 -0.08 2.02
C GLU A 104 -3.57 1.19 2.73
N THR A 105 -4.30 1.00 3.83
CA THR A 105 -4.79 2.14 4.63
C THR A 105 -3.66 2.90 5.33
N SER A 106 -2.52 2.25 5.54
CA SER A 106 -1.32 2.89 6.08
C SER A 106 -0.52 3.64 5.03
N GLU A 107 -0.52 3.15 3.79
CA GLU A 107 0.17 3.75 2.64
C GLU A 107 -0.56 4.99 2.11
N LEU A 108 -1.90 4.95 2.09
CA LEU A 108 -2.76 6.08 1.69
C LEU A 108 -2.50 7.36 2.51
N ASN A 109 -2.20 7.23 3.80
CA ASN A 109 -1.93 8.39 4.65
C ASN A 109 -0.51 8.94 4.48
N TYR A 110 0.48 8.14 4.09
CA TYR A 110 1.89 8.48 4.28
C TYR A 110 2.73 8.68 3.03
N ILE A 111 2.39 8.06 1.90
CA ILE A 111 3.23 8.15 0.68
C ILE A 111 2.49 8.92 -0.42
N TYR A 112 1.22 8.61 -0.65
CA TYR A 112 0.42 9.24 -1.71
C TYR A 112 0.11 10.72 -1.48
N CYS A 113 -0.17 11.12 -0.24
CA CYS A 113 -0.41 12.52 0.09
C CYS A 113 0.77 13.42 -0.33
N TYR A 114 2.00 12.91 -0.26
CA TYR A 114 3.21 13.67 -0.62
C TYR A 114 3.65 13.47 -2.07
N LEU A 115 3.47 12.27 -2.63
CA LEU A 115 3.69 12.03 -4.05
C LEU A 115 2.80 12.92 -4.92
N THR A 116 1.55 13.12 -4.52
CA THR A 116 0.59 13.81 -5.37
C THR A 116 0.95 15.27 -5.64
N THR A 117 1.57 15.99 -4.68
CA THR A 117 1.93 17.41 -4.83
C THR A 117 3.05 17.66 -5.84
N THR A 118 4.04 16.77 -5.92
CA THR A 118 5.20 16.93 -6.81
C THR A 118 4.91 16.50 -8.24
N LEU A 119 3.92 15.61 -8.43
CA LEU A 119 3.58 15.03 -9.74
C LEU A 119 2.73 15.97 -10.61
N HIS A 120 2.22 17.09 -10.08
CA HIS A 120 1.43 18.08 -10.84
C HIS A 120 2.28 19.03 -11.70
N THR A 121 3.59 19.12 -11.48
CA THR A 121 4.49 20.02 -12.23
C THR A 121 5.14 19.36 -13.46
N SER A 122 5.01 18.04 -13.62
CA SER A 122 5.53 17.29 -14.78
C SER A 122 4.44 16.46 -15.44
N MET A 123 4.07 16.79 -16.69
CA MET A 123 3.04 16.07 -17.45
C MET A 123 3.37 14.58 -17.67
N TYR A 124 4.66 14.22 -17.77
CA TYR A 124 5.11 12.83 -17.90
C TYR A 124 4.78 12.04 -16.62
N LEU A 125 5.04 12.65 -15.46
CA LEU A 125 4.75 12.07 -14.16
C LEU A 125 3.26 12.02 -13.86
N LEU A 126 2.49 13.00 -14.31
CA LEU A 126 1.03 12.98 -14.25
C LEU A 126 0.45 11.80 -15.04
N ARG A 127 0.97 11.51 -16.25
CA ARG A 127 0.55 10.36 -17.06
C ARG A 127 0.91 9.02 -16.42
N ARG A 128 2.13 8.87 -15.88
CA ARG A 128 2.52 7.65 -15.14
C ARG A 128 1.71 7.47 -13.87
N LYS A 129 1.46 8.55 -13.12
CA LYS A 129 0.59 8.55 -11.93
C LYS A 129 -0.81 8.12 -12.28
N ILE A 130 -1.42 8.63 -13.35
CA ILE A 130 -2.75 8.19 -13.79
C ILE A 130 -2.75 6.69 -14.10
N ALA A 131 -1.71 6.18 -14.75
CA ALA A 131 -1.59 4.75 -15.06
C ALA A 131 -1.36 3.86 -13.82
N THR A 132 -0.64 4.34 -12.80
CA THR A 132 -0.36 3.57 -11.57
C THR A 132 -1.37 3.78 -10.44
N SER A 133 -2.14 4.88 -10.46
CA SER A 133 -3.11 5.22 -9.40
C SER A 133 -4.55 4.78 -9.74
N LEU A 134 -4.78 4.13 -10.88
CA LEU A 134 -6.12 3.78 -11.34
C LEU A 134 -6.74 2.53 -10.68
N PRO A 135 -6.00 1.62 -10.04
CA PRO A 135 -6.61 0.72 -9.08
C PRO A 135 -6.52 1.32 -7.68
N ASN A 136 -7.65 1.75 -7.12
CA ASN A 136 -7.72 1.94 -5.67
C ASN A 136 -7.61 0.56 -5.04
N HIS A 137 -6.43 0.20 -4.55
CA HIS A 137 -6.14 -1.09 -3.94
C HIS A 137 -7.20 -1.51 -2.93
N ILE A 138 -7.72 -0.57 -2.14
CA ILE A 138 -8.81 -0.84 -1.19
C ILE A 138 -10.09 -1.31 -1.88
N ASP A 139 -10.48 -0.69 -3.00
CA ASP A 139 -11.68 -1.09 -3.73
C ASP A 139 -11.49 -2.44 -4.41
N GLU A 140 -10.30 -2.73 -4.95
CA GLU A 140 -9.95 -4.03 -5.51
C GLU A 140 -9.94 -5.13 -4.46
N LEU A 141 -9.34 -4.85 -3.29
CA LEU A 141 -9.35 -5.75 -2.14
C LEU A 141 -10.77 -6.07 -1.69
N LEU A 142 -11.64 -5.07 -1.57
CA LEU A 142 -13.03 -5.29 -1.17
C LEU A 142 -13.84 -6.04 -2.24
N ALA A 143 -13.64 -5.74 -3.52
CA ALA A 143 -14.30 -6.43 -4.61
C ALA A 143 -13.88 -7.91 -4.67
N THR A 144 -12.58 -8.15 -4.53
CA THR A 144 -12.01 -9.50 -4.56
C THR A 144 -12.36 -10.29 -3.30
N ALA A 145 -12.31 -9.68 -2.11
CA ALA A 145 -12.75 -10.30 -0.86
C ALA A 145 -14.20 -10.82 -0.96
N ARG A 146 -15.11 -10.03 -1.55
CA ARG A 146 -16.49 -10.48 -1.84
C ARG A 146 -16.53 -11.68 -2.78
N LYS A 147 -15.73 -11.68 -3.84
CA LYS A 147 -15.68 -12.76 -4.84
C LYS A 147 -15.18 -14.09 -4.25
N PHE A 148 -14.23 -14.03 -3.31
CA PHE A 148 -13.69 -15.21 -2.64
C PHE A 148 -14.46 -15.60 -1.37
N GLY A 149 -15.59 -14.95 -1.09
CA GLY A 149 -16.47 -15.32 0.01
C GLY A 149 -15.88 -15.03 1.40
N VAL A 150 -15.08 -13.97 1.53
CA VAL A 150 -14.56 -13.51 2.82
C VAL A 150 -15.71 -13.34 3.81
N ARG A 151 -15.53 -13.85 5.04
CA ARG A 151 -16.61 -13.90 6.03
C ARG A 151 -17.19 -12.50 6.32
N ASN A 152 -18.48 -12.46 6.63
CA ASN A 152 -19.21 -11.19 6.84
C ASN A 152 -18.65 -10.32 7.98
N ASP A 153 -18.11 -10.94 9.03
CA ASP A 153 -17.41 -10.25 10.12
C ASP A 153 -16.11 -9.60 9.63
N ALA A 154 -15.30 -10.33 8.88
CA ALA A 154 -14.10 -9.80 8.23
C ALA A 154 -14.45 -8.69 7.24
N MET A 155 -15.48 -8.86 6.42
CA MET A 155 -15.97 -7.82 5.50
C MET A 155 -16.41 -6.54 6.21
N LYS A 156 -17.07 -6.63 7.37
CA LYS A 156 -17.42 -5.45 8.18
C LYS A 156 -16.17 -4.72 8.67
N GLU A 157 -15.16 -5.46 9.10
CA GLU A 157 -13.91 -4.86 9.57
C GLU A 157 -13.11 -4.22 8.42
N LEU A 158 -13.06 -4.85 7.24
CA LEU A 158 -12.46 -4.25 6.03
C LEU A 158 -13.11 -2.91 5.68
N ASN A 159 -14.45 -2.82 5.72
CA ASN A 159 -15.17 -1.58 5.45
C ASN A 159 -14.90 -0.51 6.52
N ARG A 160 -14.83 -0.88 7.80
CA ARG A 160 -14.47 0.06 8.88
C ARG A 160 -13.07 0.64 8.71
N LEU A 161 -12.10 -0.19 8.33
CA LEU A 161 -10.74 0.26 8.05
C LEU A 161 -10.70 1.24 6.87
N LYS A 162 -11.47 0.98 5.81
CA LYS A 162 -11.66 1.91 4.69
C LYS A 162 -12.25 3.25 5.13
N GLU A 163 -13.30 3.24 5.94
CA GLU A 163 -13.99 4.46 6.42
C GLU A 163 -13.08 5.35 7.26
N ARG A 164 -12.26 4.78 8.15
CA ARG A 164 -11.30 5.52 8.98
C ARG A 164 -10.26 6.30 8.17
N CYS A 165 -10.03 5.90 6.92
CA CYS A 165 -9.07 6.55 6.03
C CYS A 165 -9.72 7.46 4.98
N SER A 166 -11.05 7.58 4.94
CA SER A 166 -11.73 8.53 4.05
C SER A 166 -11.53 9.98 4.55
N PRO A 167 -11.25 10.95 3.66
CA PRO A 167 -10.93 12.33 4.05
C PRO A 167 -12.02 13.03 4.88
N ASN A 168 -13.28 12.59 4.78
CA ASN A 168 -14.41 13.11 5.56
C ASN A 168 -14.48 12.60 7.02
N GLY A 169 -13.62 11.67 7.45
CA GLY A 169 -13.58 11.17 8.83
C GLY A 169 -12.91 12.12 9.83
N ARG A 170 -12.30 13.21 9.37
CA ARG A 170 -11.51 14.14 10.20
C ARG A 170 -12.33 15.22 10.92
N GLU A 171 -13.64 15.32 10.69
CA GLU A 171 -14.50 16.31 11.38
C GLU A 171 -15.25 15.77 12.60
N ARG A 172 -15.05 14.50 12.98
CA ARG A 172 -15.74 13.90 14.13
C ARG A 172 -14.81 13.03 14.97
N ALA A 173 -13.80 13.64 15.58
CA ALA A 173 -13.10 13.09 16.74
C ALA A 173 -12.64 14.24 17.65
#